data_AF-A0A017T9B0-F1
#
_entry.id   AF-A0A017T9B0-F1
#
_cell.length_a   1.000
_cell.length_b   1.000
_cell.length_c   1.000
_cell.angle_alpha   90.00
_cell.angle_beta   90.00
_cell.angle_gamma   90.00
#
_symmetry.space_group_name_H-M   'P 1'
#
loop_
_entity.id
_entity.type
_entity.pdbx_description
1 polymer ?
#
loop_
_entity_poly.entity_id
_entity_poly.type
_entity_poly.pdbx_seq_one_letter_code
_entity_poly.pdbx_strand_id
1 'polypeptide(L)'
;MLSAATVAAAVAPATAQKATTLDLGGVPLEMRRVSKGSFAQGSPEREPGRESDEAPRQVTLSLDLDVGIYPVTRGQFTRFVQDTAYRTEAELGTSGGFGWNGSALVQRTDFTWKNPGFPQTDQHPVTLVTFKDAQAFITWAAQKTGRRLRLPTEAEFEYAARAGTTTPWYGASTAAAAQDLGWFKPNAPGGGTRPVGQKKPNAFGLFDMSGNVYQWCSDFYAPYAPGPATDPAATTPPGGSEPARRVLRGGSWLKDPARGRSAARYRNTPGSRNADNGFRVVADLGLPLLEQPRGARSTSDISTQGRGVQGRGGESNGDVLHKPKTDTGSKVLIGISIALLVGVPLFLVTIVLIGINRRKKFAAQLPGNLQVTATPAADGFWLRASGPSEGARVHYQCRVGNNPIANVVTLSGSLDTFVYTGGFPSQIVIRQVVPAARPASSWSGGGGSPGGSGYRGSGHASSGNADAYATSAAWGATQQDAWNSSSNTSSSSSEPFAGYPSAY
;
A
#
# COMPACT_ATOMS: atom_id res chain seq x y z
N MET A 1 18.78 -51.22 4.99
CA MET A 1 17.83 -50.08 4.92
C MET A 1 18.62 -48.84 4.50
N LEU A 2 18.42 -48.37 3.27
CA LEU A 2 19.02 -47.13 2.76
C LEU A 2 18.19 -45.95 3.30
N SER A 3 18.82 -45.06 4.09
CA SER A 3 18.20 -43.80 4.51
C SER A 3 18.61 -42.70 3.53
N ALA A 4 17.61 -42.12 2.85
CA ALA A 4 17.79 -41.04 1.90
C ALA A 4 18.13 -39.74 2.64
N ALA A 5 19.41 -39.35 2.62
CA ALA A 5 19.83 -38.01 2.98
C ALA A 5 19.34 -37.04 1.88
N THR A 6 18.31 -36.26 2.17
CA THR A 6 17.88 -35.16 1.31
C THR A 6 18.93 -34.05 1.42
N VAL A 7 19.88 -34.03 0.49
CA VAL A 7 20.78 -32.89 0.33
C VAL A 7 19.94 -31.72 -0.17
N ALA A 8 19.63 -30.77 0.72
CA ALA A 8 19.18 -29.46 0.30
C ALA A 8 20.29 -28.88 -0.57
N ALA A 9 20.04 -28.75 -1.87
CA ALA A 9 20.96 -28.09 -2.78
C ALA A 9 21.22 -26.68 -2.26
N ALA A 10 22.42 -26.44 -1.73
CA ALA A 10 22.89 -25.10 -1.46
C ALA A 10 22.85 -24.34 -2.78
N VAL A 11 21.95 -23.36 -2.88
CA VAL A 11 21.99 -22.38 -3.96
C VAL A 11 23.37 -21.74 -3.86
N ALA A 12 24.21 -21.95 -4.87
CA ALA A 12 25.51 -21.28 -4.97
C ALA A 12 25.30 -19.77 -4.72
N PRO A 13 26.20 -19.08 -4.02
CA PRO A 13 26.07 -17.64 -3.84
C PRO A 13 25.87 -17.01 -5.22
N ALA A 14 24.72 -16.39 -5.43
CA ALA A 14 24.39 -15.79 -6.72
C ALA A 14 25.52 -14.82 -7.04
N THR A 15 26.31 -15.12 -8.08
CA THR A 15 27.22 -14.13 -8.63
C THR A 15 26.38 -12.92 -9.00
N ALA A 16 26.71 -11.75 -8.44
CA ALA A 16 25.91 -10.55 -8.58
C ALA A 16 25.78 -10.23 -10.08
N GLN A 17 24.65 -10.58 -10.69
CA GLN A 17 24.43 -10.36 -12.12
C GLN A 17 24.51 -8.87 -12.43
N LYS A 18 25.09 -8.49 -13.58
CA LYS A 18 25.34 -7.09 -13.93
C LYS A 18 24.09 -6.23 -13.70
N ALA A 19 24.28 -5.10 -13.01
CA ALA A 19 23.20 -4.13 -12.82
C ALA A 19 22.69 -3.64 -14.18
N THR A 20 21.38 -3.51 -14.31
CA THR A 20 20.73 -2.88 -15.47
C THR A 20 20.23 -1.51 -15.05
N THR A 21 20.55 -0.49 -15.83
CA THR A 21 20.10 0.88 -15.55
C THR A 21 18.93 1.21 -16.46
N LEU A 22 17.80 1.59 -15.86
CA LEU A 22 16.68 2.19 -16.58
C LEU A 22 16.84 3.70 -16.55
N ASP A 23 16.69 4.36 -17.69
CA ASP A 23 16.78 5.81 -17.80
C ASP A 23 15.42 6.47 -17.53
N LEU A 24 15.32 7.28 -16.48
CA LEU A 24 14.13 8.07 -16.16
C LEU A 24 14.16 9.47 -16.79
N GLY A 25 14.99 9.70 -17.80
CA GLY A 25 15.22 11.01 -18.43
C GLY A 25 16.45 11.71 -17.85
N GLY A 26 17.61 11.07 -17.95
CA GLY A 26 18.87 11.53 -17.37
C GLY A 26 19.06 11.20 -15.89
N VAL A 27 18.09 10.53 -15.25
CA VAL A 27 18.21 10.06 -13.86
C VAL A 27 18.18 8.53 -13.85
N PRO A 28 19.24 7.85 -13.37
CA PRO A 28 19.31 6.40 -13.41
C PRO A 28 18.41 5.76 -12.36
N LEU A 29 17.70 4.70 -12.76
CA LEU A 29 17.08 3.72 -11.88
C LEU A 29 17.82 2.38 -12.05
N GLU A 30 18.75 2.11 -11.14
CA GLU A 30 19.55 0.90 -11.18
C GLU A 30 18.78 -0.30 -10.64
N MET A 31 18.83 -1.40 -11.37
CA MET A 31 18.11 -2.63 -11.10
C MET A 31 19.11 -3.80 -11.07
N ARG A 32 18.79 -4.81 -10.27
CA ARG A 32 19.58 -6.03 -10.11
C ARG A 32 18.69 -7.23 -10.39
N ARG A 33 19.15 -8.14 -11.24
CA ARG A 33 18.49 -9.43 -11.41
C ARG A 33 18.57 -10.23 -10.13
N VAL A 34 17.41 -10.69 -9.67
CA VAL A 34 17.22 -11.71 -8.66
C VAL A 34 16.60 -12.91 -9.36
N SER A 35 17.30 -14.04 -9.37
CA SER A 35 16.81 -15.26 -10.01
C SER A 35 15.62 -15.83 -9.24
N LYS A 36 14.72 -16.48 -9.96
CA LYS A 36 13.64 -17.28 -9.37
C LYS A 36 14.18 -18.33 -8.40
N GLY A 37 13.35 -18.76 -7.46
CA GLY A 37 13.76 -19.79 -6.50
C GLY A 37 12.79 -19.93 -5.33
N SER A 38 13.13 -20.82 -4.41
CA SER A 38 12.32 -21.12 -3.23
C SER A 38 13.01 -20.66 -1.94
N PHE A 39 12.22 -20.27 -0.94
CA PHE A 39 12.70 -19.89 0.38
C PHE A 39 11.64 -20.07 1.47
N ALA A 40 12.10 -20.11 2.73
CA ALA A 40 11.23 -20.03 3.89
C ALA A 40 10.84 -18.57 4.17
N GLN A 41 9.59 -18.21 3.87
CA GLN A 41 9.00 -16.93 4.24
C GLN A 41 8.52 -16.97 5.70
N GLY A 42 8.63 -15.86 6.43
CA GLY A 42 8.31 -15.77 7.86
C GLY A 42 9.50 -16.15 8.75
N SER A 43 9.28 -16.24 10.05
CA SER A 43 10.34 -16.50 11.04
C SER A 43 10.09 -17.78 11.83
N PRO A 44 11.15 -18.53 12.21
CA PRO A 44 11.05 -19.65 13.14
C PRO A 44 10.44 -19.22 14.47
N GLU A 45 9.70 -20.11 15.14
CA GLU A 45 8.98 -19.80 16.38
C GLU A 45 9.85 -19.20 17.49
N ARG A 46 11.13 -19.58 17.54
CA ARG A 46 12.11 -19.16 18.55
C ARG A 46 12.99 -17.98 18.12
N GLU A 47 12.74 -17.37 16.95
CA GLU A 47 13.51 -16.20 16.50
C GLU A 47 13.24 -15.01 17.43
N PRO A 48 14.28 -14.39 18.04
CA PRO A 48 14.10 -13.22 18.89
C PRO A 48 13.41 -12.07 18.16
N GLY A 49 12.37 -11.51 18.78
CA GLY A 49 11.61 -10.39 18.24
C GLY A 49 10.58 -10.77 17.16
N ARG A 50 10.36 -12.07 16.89
CA ARG A 50 9.27 -12.58 16.04
C ARG A 50 7.91 -12.09 16.53
N GLU A 51 7.06 -11.69 15.60
CA GLU A 51 5.64 -11.42 15.83
C GLU A 51 4.74 -12.58 15.36
N SER A 52 3.49 -12.62 15.85
CA SER A 52 2.56 -13.72 15.60
C SER A 52 2.12 -13.88 14.13
N ASP A 53 2.27 -12.82 13.35
CA ASP A 53 1.92 -12.72 11.93
C ASP A 53 3.07 -13.14 10.98
N GLU A 54 4.17 -13.65 11.54
CA GLU A 54 5.36 -14.11 10.81
C GLU A 54 5.43 -15.64 10.74
N ALA A 55 4.28 -16.32 10.62
CA ALA A 55 4.23 -17.78 10.54
C ALA A 55 5.10 -18.30 9.38
N PRO A 56 5.96 -19.32 9.60
CA PRO A 56 6.83 -19.81 8.55
C PRO A 56 6.04 -20.57 7.47
N ARG A 57 6.35 -20.33 6.20
CA ARG A 57 5.85 -21.12 5.06
C ARG A 57 6.89 -21.22 3.95
N GLN A 58 6.80 -22.26 3.13
CA GLN A 58 7.63 -22.37 1.92
C GLN A 58 7.02 -21.54 0.79
N VAL A 59 7.83 -20.72 0.13
CA VAL A 59 7.41 -19.93 -1.02
C VAL A 59 8.35 -20.21 -2.18
N THR A 60 7.78 -20.36 -3.38
CA THR A 60 8.53 -20.40 -4.64
C THR A 60 8.16 -19.20 -5.48
N LEU A 61 9.16 -18.41 -5.88
CA LEU A 61 9.02 -17.43 -6.95
C LEU A 61 9.29 -18.14 -8.28
N SER A 62 8.34 -18.11 -9.21
CA SER A 62 8.45 -18.86 -10.48
C SER A 62 9.19 -18.09 -11.58
N LEU A 63 9.34 -16.78 -11.41
CA LEU A 63 9.96 -15.87 -12.37
C LEU A 63 11.16 -15.16 -11.77
N ASP A 64 12.13 -14.92 -12.64
CA ASP A 64 13.20 -13.97 -12.40
C ASP A 64 12.61 -12.55 -12.26
N LEU A 65 13.23 -11.72 -11.42
CA LEU A 65 12.81 -10.34 -11.19
C LEU A 65 14.00 -9.40 -11.29
N ASP A 66 13.84 -8.27 -11.96
CA ASP A 66 14.77 -7.16 -11.79
C ASP A 66 14.29 -6.32 -10.61
N VAL A 67 15.11 -6.17 -9.58
CA VAL A 67 14.78 -5.50 -8.32
C VAL A 67 15.62 -4.23 -8.21
N GLY A 68 15.01 -3.08 -7.94
CA GLY A 68 15.77 -1.82 -7.79
C GLY A 68 16.91 -1.99 -6.79
N ILE A 69 18.10 -1.45 -7.03
CA ILE A 69 19.21 -1.64 -6.09
C ILE A 69 18.93 -0.93 -4.75
N TYR A 70 18.23 0.20 -4.83
CA TYR A 70 17.86 1.08 -3.71
C TYR A 70 16.34 1.28 -3.65
N PRO A 71 15.79 1.77 -2.52
CA PRO A 71 14.50 2.45 -2.51
C PRO A 71 14.51 3.63 -3.49
N VAL A 72 13.34 4.01 -4.01
CA VAL A 72 13.22 5.15 -4.93
C VAL A 72 13.72 6.42 -4.24
N THR A 73 14.65 7.11 -4.89
CA THR A 73 15.27 8.30 -4.32
C THR A 73 14.43 9.55 -4.52
N ARG A 74 14.68 10.57 -3.70
CA ARG A 74 14.10 11.90 -3.85
C ARG A 74 14.42 12.50 -5.22
N GLY A 75 15.62 12.27 -5.77
CA GLY A 75 15.99 12.73 -7.11
C GLY A 75 15.16 12.06 -8.22
N GLN A 76 14.97 10.74 -8.13
CA GLN A 76 14.12 10.00 -9.06
C GLN A 76 12.66 10.48 -8.98
N PHE A 77 12.13 10.67 -7.77
CA PHE A 77 10.78 11.20 -7.58
C PHE A 77 10.64 12.66 -8.03
N THR A 78 11.68 13.48 -7.85
CA THR A 78 11.72 14.85 -8.37
C THR A 78 11.61 14.86 -9.89
N ARG A 79 12.32 13.96 -10.59
CA ARG A 79 12.23 13.83 -12.04
C ARG A 79 10.80 13.47 -12.49
N PHE A 80 10.15 12.54 -11.80
CA PHE A 80 8.74 12.21 -12.03
C PHE A 80 7.84 13.46 -11.92
N VAL A 81 7.99 14.22 -10.84
CA VAL A 81 7.19 15.43 -10.60
C VAL A 81 7.46 16.50 -11.66
N GLN A 82 8.71 16.67 -12.09
CA GLN A 82 9.07 17.61 -13.14
C GLN A 82 8.44 17.24 -14.50
N ASP A 83 8.45 15.96 -14.86
CA ASP A 83 7.89 15.49 -16.15
C ASP A 83 6.37 15.56 -16.22
N THR A 84 5.69 15.50 -15.07
CA THR A 84 4.23 15.29 -15.01
C THR A 84 3.47 16.39 -14.31
N ALA A 85 4.17 17.34 -13.68
CA ALA A 85 3.61 18.30 -12.73
C ALA A 85 2.78 17.61 -11.60
N TYR A 86 3.13 16.37 -11.25
CA TYR A 86 2.40 15.60 -10.24
C TYR A 86 2.45 16.29 -8.87
N ARG A 87 1.31 16.25 -8.17
CA ARG A 87 1.18 16.68 -6.77
C ARG A 87 0.76 15.49 -5.94
N THR A 88 1.50 15.19 -4.88
CA THR A 88 1.20 14.04 -4.03
C THR A 88 -0.09 14.23 -3.26
N GLU A 89 -0.65 13.15 -2.71
CA GLU A 89 -1.80 13.27 -1.81
C GLU A 89 -1.47 14.08 -0.54
N ALA A 90 -0.20 14.14 -0.11
CA ALA A 90 0.22 15.07 0.94
C ALA A 90 0.04 16.54 0.53
N GLU A 91 0.40 16.88 -0.71
CA GLU A 91 0.31 18.25 -1.23
C GLU A 91 -1.12 18.65 -1.60
N LEU A 92 -1.92 17.71 -2.12
CA LEU A 92 -3.31 17.95 -2.51
C LEU A 92 -4.24 18.06 -1.31
N GLY A 93 -3.85 17.52 -0.16
CA GLY A 93 -4.71 17.38 1.00
C GLY A 93 -4.69 18.63 1.88
N THR A 94 -5.64 18.70 2.81
CA THR A 94 -5.70 19.76 3.81
C THR A 94 -4.91 19.42 5.06
N SER A 95 -4.56 18.14 5.28
CA SER A 95 -3.86 17.70 6.49
C SER A 95 -2.32 17.58 6.35
N GLY A 96 -1.79 17.65 5.13
CA GLY A 96 -0.39 17.38 4.85
C GLY A 96 -0.01 15.94 5.20
N GLY A 97 1.15 15.75 5.83
CA GLY A 97 1.69 14.44 6.20
C GLY A 97 2.26 14.37 7.61
N PHE A 98 2.67 13.16 8.01
CA PHE A 98 3.28 12.88 9.32
C PHE A 98 4.80 13.03 9.22
N GLY A 99 5.27 14.27 9.32
CA GLY A 99 6.69 14.64 9.27
C GLY A 99 7.37 14.65 10.63
N TRP A 100 8.69 14.70 10.64
CA TRP A 100 9.50 14.72 11.86
C TRP A 100 9.58 16.14 12.45
N ASN A 101 9.34 16.29 13.75
CA ASN A 101 9.48 17.59 14.43
C ASN A 101 10.77 17.71 15.27
N GLY A 102 11.69 16.74 15.15
CA GLY A 102 12.88 16.63 16.01
C GLY A 102 12.76 15.56 17.09
N SER A 103 11.55 15.09 17.43
CA SER A 103 11.34 14.07 18.47
C SER A 103 10.32 12.99 18.11
N ALA A 104 9.30 13.31 17.32
CA ALA A 104 8.26 12.38 16.89
C ALA A 104 7.76 12.72 15.48
N LEU A 105 7.02 11.79 14.89
CA LEU A 105 6.20 12.11 13.72
C LEU A 105 4.94 12.84 14.17
N VAL A 106 4.69 14.02 13.62
CA VAL A 106 3.49 14.82 13.86
C VAL A 106 2.85 15.22 12.55
N GLN A 107 1.53 15.31 12.52
CA GLN A 107 0.80 15.69 11.33
C GLN A 107 0.76 17.20 11.18
N ARG A 108 1.24 17.72 10.04
CA ARG A 108 1.15 19.14 9.70
C ARG A 108 0.97 19.32 8.20
N THR A 109 0.31 20.43 7.83
CA THR A 109 -0.01 20.77 6.45
C THR A 109 1.21 21.07 5.59
N ASP A 110 2.31 21.52 6.20
CA ASP A 110 3.57 21.83 5.53
C ASP A 110 4.47 20.60 5.33
N PHE A 111 4.13 19.46 5.93
CA PHE A 111 4.87 18.22 5.74
C PHE A 111 4.45 17.51 4.46
N THR A 112 5.38 17.46 3.52
CA THR A 112 5.23 16.82 2.20
C THR A 112 6.55 16.14 1.83
N TRP A 113 6.59 15.39 0.74
CA TRP A 113 7.84 14.79 0.25
C TRP A 113 8.99 15.80 0.03
N LYS A 114 8.68 17.09 -0.13
CA LYS A 114 9.67 18.19 -0.24
C LYS A 114 10.19 18.67 1.12
N ASN A 115 9.41 18.49 2.18
CA ASN A 115 9.70 18.94 3.53
C ASN A 115 9.27 17.86 4.55
N PRO A 116 10.09 16.81 4.77
CA PRO A 116 9.75 15.74 5.70
C PRO A 116 10.06 16.05 7.17
N GLY A 117 10.54 17.26 7.46
CA GLY A 117 10.98 17.64 8.81
C GLY A 117 12.43 17.28 9.12
N PHE A 118 13.21 16.90 8.11
CA PHE A 118 14.65 16.71 8.16
C PHE A 118 15.26 16.97 6.77
N PRO A 119 16.55 17.32 6.67
CA PRO A 119 17.19 17.56 5.39
C PRO A 119 17.28 16.29 4.54
N GLN A 120 17.02 16.42 3.24
CA GLN A 120 17.20 15.36 2.25
C GLN A 120 17.90 15.91 1.01
N THR A 121 18.91 15.18 0.53
CA THR A 121 19.47 15.33 -0.82
C THR A 121 18.74 14.41 -1.80
N ASP A 122 19.04 14.54 -3.09
CA ASP A 122 18.47 13.69 -4.14
C ASP A 122 18.84 12.20 -4.02
N GLN A 123 19.84 11.87 -3.21
CA GLN A 123 20.27 10.50 -2.94
C GLN A 123 19.57 9.87 -1.72
N HIS A 124 18.73 10.62 -0.99
CA HIS A 124 17.91 10.04 0.08
C HIS A 124 16.69 9.32 -0.52
N PRO A 125 16.13 8.31 0.16
CA PRO A 125 14.85 7.74 -0.25
C PRO A 125 13.75 8.80 -0.17
N VAL A 126 12.83 8.81 -1.15
CA VAL A 126 11.63 9.65 -1.05
C VAL A 126 10.75 9.17 0.09
N THR A 127 10.18 10.11 0.86
CA THR A 127 9.27 9.82 1.98
C THR A 127 8.00 10.66 1.89
N LEU A 128 7.06 10.47 2.83
CA LEU A 128 5.76 11.17 2.82
C LEU A 128 4.97 10.97 1.51
N VAL A 129 5.13 9.78 0.93
CA VAL A 129 4.41 9.32 -0.26
C VAL A 129 3.45 8.20 0.12
N THR A 130 2.22 8.30 -0.35
CA THR A 130 1.19 7.28 -0.15
C THR A 130 1.44 6.08 -1.07
N PHE A 131 0.71 4.99 -0.84
CA PHE A 131 0.72 3.84 -1.74
C PHE A 131 0.33 4.26 -3.18
N LYS A 132 -0.62 5.21 -3.30
CA LYS A 132 -1.09 5.72 -4.59
C LYS A 132 -0.05 6.61 -5.26
N ASP A 133 0.66 7.44 -4.50
CA ASP A 133 1.78 8.24 -5.02
C ASP A 133 2.88 7.32 -5.59
N ALA A 134 3.18 6.22 -4.89
CA ALA A 134 4.13 5.20 -5.35
C ALA A 134 3.65 4.51 -6.65
N GLN A 135 2.37 4.16 -6.75
CA GLN A 135 1.79 3.59 -7.97
C GLN A 135 1.80 4.57 -9.16
N ALA A 136 1.58 5.87 -8.90
CA ALA A 136 1.65 6.90 -9.94
C ALA A 136 3.09 7.02 -10.49
N PHE A 137 4.09 7.04 -9.61
CA PHE A 137 5.50 6.99 -10.00
C PHE A 137 5.81 5.76 -10.85
N ILE A 138 5.37 4.58 -10.41
CA ILE A 138 5.58 3.31 -11.13
C ILE A 138 4.97 3.36 -12.53
N THR A 139 3.75 3.87 -12.65
CA THR A 139 3.05 3.97 -13.94
C THR A 139 3.82 4.87 -14.91
N TRP A 140 4.25 6.03 -14.44
CA TRP A 140 5.08 6.95 -15.23
C TRP A 140 6.42 6.31 -15.60
N ALA A 141 7.12 5.69 -14.65
CA ALA A 141 8.42 5.08 -14.89
C ALA A 141 8.32 3.90 -15.89
N ALA A 142 7.24 3.13 -15.83
CA ALA A 142 6.95 2.07 -16.78
C ALA A 142 6.79 2.61 -18.21
N GLN A 143 6.02 3.69 -18.37
CA GLN A 143 5.85 4.37 -19.66
C GLN A 143 7.17 4.97 -20.17
N LYS A 144 7.94 5.59 -19.27
CA LYS A 144 9.23 6.24 -19.59
C LYS A 144 10.27 5.24 -20.09
N THR A 145 10.29 4.05 -19.49
CA THR A 145 11.35 3.04 -19.71
C THR A 145 10.93 1.91 -20.65
N GLY A 146 9.64 1.80 -20.99
CA GLY A 146 9.10 0.68 -21.75
C GLY A 146 9.11 -0.65 -20.98
N ARG A 147 9.36 -0.63 -19.67
CA ARG A 147 9.42 -1.83 -18.81
C ARG A 147 8.13 -1.98 -18.01
N ARG A 148 7.72 -3.22 -17.74
CA ARG A 148 6.63 -3.52 -16.82
C ARG A 148 7.12 -3.38 -15.38
N LEU A 149 6.98 -2.17 -14.82
CA LEU A 149 7.36 -1.86 -13.45
C LEU A 149 6.18 -1.99 -12.50
N ARG A 150 6.46 -2.38 -11.24
CA ARG A 150 5.48 -2.48 -10.15
C ARG A 150 6.13 -2.40 -8.77
N LEU A 151 5.31 -2.34 -7.72
CA LEU A 151 5.75 -2.62 -6.35
C LEU A 151 6.05 -4.12 -6.21
N PRO A 152 7.02 -4.51 -5.37
CA PRO A 152 7.22 -5.91 -5.04
C PRO A 152 5.99 -6.47 -4.32
N THR A 153 5.74 -7.77 -4.49
CA THR A 153 4.90 -8.48 -3.53
C THR A 153 5.64 -8.60 -2.19
N GLU A 154 4.91 -8.86 -1.11
CA GLU A 154 5.53 -9.08 0.20
C GLU A 154 6.52 -10.25 0.19
N ALA A 155 6.20 -11.31 -0.56
CA ALA A 155 7.07 -12.47 -0.71
C ALA A 155 8.32 -12.17 -1.53
N GLU A 156 8.19 -11.42 -2.62
CA GLU A 156 9.34 -10.97 -3.41
C GLU A 156 10.27 -10.07 -2.60
N PHE A 157 9.71 -9.15 -1.79
CA PHE A 157 10.50 -8.32 -0.90
C PHE A 157 11.30 -9.19 0.09
N GLU A 158 10.66 -10.16 0.75
CA GLU A 158 11.35 -10.99 1.73
C GLU A 158 12.41 -11.89 1.09
N TYR A 159 12.12 -12.48 -0.07
CA TYR A 159 13.08 -13.27 -0.83
C TYR A 159 14.31 -12.43 -1.19
N ALA A 160 14.07 -11.24 -1.75
CA ALA A 160 15.10 -10.30 -2.12
C ALA A 160 15.90 -9.82 -0.90
N ALA A 161 15.25 -9.59 0.25
CA ALA A 161 15.91 -9.17 1.48
C ALA A 161 16.84 -10.27 2.01
N ARG A 162 16.34 -11.51 2.11
CA ARG A 162 17.09 -12.66 2.62
C ARG A 162 18.31 -13.00 1.79
N ALA A 163 18.21 -12.89 0.46
CA ALA A 163 19.29 -13.20 -0.47
C ALA A 163 19.99 -14.54 -0.15
N GLY A 164 19.20 -15.59 0.09
CA GLY A 164 19.67 -16.94 0.42
C GLY A 164 20.00 -17.18 1.90
N THR A 165 19.99 -16.16 2.76
CA THR A 165 20.24 -16.31 4.20
C THR A 165 18.99 -16.72 4.98
N THR A 166 19.20 -17.44 6.08
CA THR A 166 18.15 -17.85 7.04
C THR A 166 18.25 -17.10 8.36
N THR A 167 19.23 -16.21 8.51
CA THR A 167 19.40 -15.36 9.69
C THR A 167 18.28 -14.30 9.79
N PRO A 168 17.99 -13.76 10.99
CA PRO A 168 16.92 -12.78 11.18
C PRO A 168 17.11 -11.53 10.33
N TRP A 169 18.35 -11.06 10.14
CA TRP A 169 18.73 -10.05 9.14
C TRP A 169 19.64 -10.68 8.09
N TYR A 170 19.77 -10.09 6.90
CA TYR A 170 20.62 -10.66 5.85
C TYR A 170 22.10 -10.66 6.25
N GLY A 171 22.61 -11.79 6.74
CA GLY A 171 23.98 -11.91 7.22
C GLY A 171 24.24 -11.36 8.63
N ALA A 172 23.21 -11.11 9.45
CA ALA A 172 23.37 -10.78 10.87
C ALA A 172 22.34 -11.49 11.76
N SER A 173 22.78 -11.88 12.97
CA SER A 173 21.96 -12.62 13.94
C SER A 173 21.61 -11.83 15.21
N THR A 174 22.13 -10.60 15.35
CA THR A 174 21.87 -9.74 16.51
C THR A 174 21.48 -8.34 16.08
N ALA A 175 20.68 -7.65 16.91
CA ALA A 175 20.27 -6.27 16.66
C ALA A 175 21.45 -5.28 16.60
N ALA A 176 22.54 -5.56 17.32
CA ALA A 176 23.77 -4.78 17.25
C ALA A 176 24.43 -4.92 15.88
N ALA A 177 24.63 -6.16 15.40
CA ALA A 177 25.22 -6.41 14.08
C ALA A 177 24.33 -5.92 12.93
N ALA A 178 23.00 -5.91 13.10
CA ALA A 178 22.08 -5.36 12.12
C ALA A 178 22.32 -3.87 11.80
N GLN A 179 22.89 -3.10 12.74
CA GLN A 179 23.21 -1.68 12.52
C GLN A 179 24.34 -1.45 11.50
N ASP A 180 25.09 -2.48 11.11
CA ASP A 180 26.02 -2.45 9.98
C ASP A 180 25.30 -2.59 8.62
N LEU A 181 24.09 -3.14 8.64
CA LEU A 181 23.28 -3.42 7.44
C LEU A 181 22.30 -2.28 7.15
N GLY A 182 21.89 -1.55 8.18
CA GLY A 182 20.79 -0.60 8.09
C GLY A 182 20.89 0.64 8.98
N TRP A 183 20.07 1.63 8.63
CA TRP A 183 19.83 2.81 9.44
C TRP A 183 18.55 2.66 10.27
N PHE A 184 18.68 2.79 11.58
CA PHE A 184 17.68 2.56 12.61
C PHE A 184 17.74 3.67 13.66
N LYS A 185 16.77 3.71 14.57
CA LYS A 185 16.71 4.72 15.63
C LYS A 185 18.02 4.86 16.41
N PRO A 186 18.72 3.78 16.82
CA PRO A 186 19.96 3.90 17.60
C PRO A 186 21.16 4.48 16.83
N ASN A 187 21.18 4.39 15.50
CA ASN A 187 22.31 4.84 14.67
C ASN A 187 21.92 5.92 13.63
N ALA A 188 20.73 6.52 13.76
CA ALA A 188 20.28 7.67 12.98
C ALA A 188 20.12 8.91 13.88
N PRO A 189 21.22 9.47 14.43
CA PRO A 189 21.15 10.62 15.31
C PRO A 189 20.50 11.82 14.62
N GLY A 190 19.71 12.59 15.38
CA GLY A 190 18.89 13.69 14.85
C GLY A 190 17.63 13.25 14.08
N GLY A 191 17.48 11.94 13.84
CA GLY A 191 16.41 11.38 13.01
C GLY A 191 16.68 11.54 11.51
N GLY A 192 15.65 11.21 10.73
CA GLY A 192 15.64 11.30 9.28
C GLY A 192 16.36 10.17 8.56
N THR A 193 16.07 10.10 7.27
CA THR A 193 16.69 9.15 6.34
C THR A 193 18.19 9.41 6.15
N ARG A 194 18.89 8.47 5.51
CA ARG A 194 20.26 8.68 4.99
C ARG A 194 20.29 8.46 3.48
N PRO A 195 21.32 8.96 2.77
CA PRO A 195 21.50 8.59 1.36
C PRO A 195 21.49 7.07 1.20
N VAL A 196 20.84 6.60 0.14
CA VAL A 196 20.75 5.17 -0.15
C VAL A 196 22.15 4.58 -0.36
N GLY A 197 22.30 3.29 -0.07
CA GLY A 197 23.53 2.57 -0.36
C GLY A 197 24.71 2.82 0.59
N GLN A 198 24.50 3.48 1.73
CA GLN A 198 25.58 3.79 2.68
C GLN A 198 25.92 2.66 3.66
N LYS A 199 25.17 1.57 3.66
CA LYS A 199 25.38 0.38 4.50
C LYS A 199 25.69 -0.84 3.64
N LYS A 200 26.04 -1.97 4.27
CA LYS A 200 26.42 -3.19 3.53
C LYS A 200 25.22 -3.72 2.72
N PRO A 201 25.41 -4.05 1.42
CA PRO A 201 24.37 -4.71 0.65
C PRO A 201 24.22 -6.18 1.09
N ASN A 202 23.10 -6.80 0.71
CA ASN A 202 22.94 -8.24 0.86
C ASN A 202 23.66 -9.02 -0.26
N ALA A 203 23.58 -10.36 -0.25
CA ALA A 203 24.27 -11.21 -1.23
C ALA A 203 23.79 -11.02 -2.69
N PHE A 204 22.60 -10.45 -2.91
CA PHE A 204 22.14 -10.05 -4.24
C PHE A 204 22.69 -8.69 -4.67
N GLY A 205 23.36 -7.94 -3.79
CA GLY A 205 23.82 -6.59 -4.06
C GLY A 205 22.72 -5.54 -3.90
N LEU A 206 21.67 -5.84 -3.14
CA LEU A 206 20.59 -4.89 -2.80
C LEU A 206 20.92 -4.17 -1.50
N PHE A 207 20.66 -2.88 -1.45
CA PHE A 207 20.92 -2.02 -0.30
C PHE A 207 19.62 -1.60 0.38
N ASP A 208 19.73 -1.18 1.64
CA ASP A 208 18.62 -0.64 2.42
C ASP A 208 17.39 -1.59 2.46
N MET A 209 17.63 -2.91 2.38
CA MET A 209 16.60 -3.93 2.59
C MET A 209 16.25 -4.09 4.08
N SER A 210 17.07 -3.49 4.95
CA SER A 210 16.91 -3.43 6.40
C SER A 210 17.25 -2.00 6.85
N GLY A 211 16.27 -1.26 7.39
CA GLY A 211 16.40 0.12 7.82
C GLY A 211 16.23 1.17 6.72
N ASN A 212 16.63 2.40 7.04
CA ASN A 212 16.41 3.62 6.27
C ASN A 212 14.91 3.97 6.14
N VAL A 213 14.13 3.30 5.29
CA VAL A 213 12.68 3.52 5.19
C VAL A 213 11.93 2.20 5.09
N TYR A 214 10.72 2.17 5.67
CA TYR A 214 9.75 1.14 5.37
C TYR A 214 9.36 1.25 3.89
N GLN A 215 9.15 0.13 3.22
CA GLN A 215 8.91 0.10 1.78
C GLN A 215 7.56 -0.53 1.44
N TRP A 216 6.73 0.19 0.69
CA TRP A 216 5.43 -0.30 0.23
C TRP A 216 5.57 -1.57 -0.62
N CYS A 217 4.74 -2.57 -0.32
CA CYS A 217 4.53 -3.75 -1.15
C CYS A 217 3.11 -3.74 -1.73
N SER A 218 2.88 -4.44 -2.83
CA SER A 218 1.55 -4.50 -3.49
C SER A 218 0.47 -5.12 -2.62
N ASP A 219 0.86 -6.02 -1.72
CA ASP A 219 -0.03 -6.85 -0.92
C ASP A 219 -0.88 -6.05 0.05
N PHE A 220 -2.13 -6.46 0.18
CA PHE A 220 -2.88 -6.21 1.40
C PHE A 220 -2.28 -7.04 2.54
N TYR A 221 -2.20 -6.43 3.72
CA TYR A 221 -1.68 -7.11 4.89
C TYR A 221 -2.71 -8.13 5.39
N ALA A 222 -2.38 -9.41 5.25
CA ALA A 222 -3.19 -10.54 5.67
C ALA A 222 -2.32 -11.61 6.37
N PRO A 223 -2.92 -12.50 7.18
CA PRO A 223 -2.24 -13.72 7.61
C PRO A 223 -1.72 -14.51 6.41
N TYR A 224 -0.56 -15.14 6.56
CA TYR A 224 -0.09 -16.07 5.53
C TYR A 224 -1.00 -17.29 5.48
N ALA A 225 -1.43 -17.66 4.26
CA ALA A 225 -2.10 -18.93 4.05
C ALA A 225 -1.17 -20.09 4.47
N PRO A 226 -1.69 -21.13 5.14
CA PRO A 226 -0.88 -22.26 5.57
C PRO A 226 -0.38 -23.08 4.37
N GLY A 227 0.79 -23.70 4.54
CA GLY A 227 1.39 -24.57 3.53
C GLY A 227 2.23 -23.84 2.47
N PRO A 228 2.80 -24.59 1.51
CA PRO A 228 3.61 -24.02 0.44
C PRO A 228 2.80 -23.14 -0.51
N ALA A 229 3.41 -22.07 -1.02
CA ALA A 229 2.80 -21.19 -2.01
C ALA A 229 3.75 -20.91 -3.19
N THR A 230 3.19 -20.70 -4.39
CA THR A 230 3.93 -20.23 -5.57
C THR A 230 3.43 -18.84 -5.93
N ASP A 231 4.35 -17.88 -6.07
CA ASP A 231 4.07 -16.46 -6.34
C ASP A 231 2.91 -15.87 -5.51
N PRO A 232 2.90 -16.03 -4.17
CA PRO A 232 1.80 -15.54 -3.35
C PRO A 232 1.69 -14.02 -3.43
N ALA A 233 0.47 -13.54 -3.68
CA ALA A 233 0.12 -12.13 -3.63
C ALA A 233 -1.27 -11.97 -2.99
N ALA A 234 -1.37 -11.18 -1.93
CA ALA A 234 -2.63 -10.80 -1.31
C ALA A 234 -3.22 -9.59 -2.04
N THR A 235 -3.83 -9.84 -3.21
CA THR A 235 -4.42 -8.80 -4.06
C THR A 235 -5.79 -8.31 -3.58
N THR A 236 -6.42 -9.07 -2.68
CA THR A 236 -7.70 -8.75 -2.03
C THR A 236 -7.45 -8.42 -0.54
N PRO A 237 -8.09 -7.38 0.01
CA PRO A 237 -8.00 -7.06 1.42
C PRO A 237 -8.68 -8.12 2.29
N PRO A 238 -8.09 -8.52 3.43
CA PRO A 238 -8.69 -9.56 4.25
C PRO A 238 -9.94 -9.05 4.97
N GLY A 239 -10.94 -9.92 5.05
CA GLY A 239 -12.17 -9.69 5.81
C GLY A 239 -11.90 -9.21 7.24
N GLY A 240 -12.62 -8.17 7.69
CA GLY A 240 -12.57 -7.66 9.06
C GLY A 240 -11.40 -6.73 9.42
N SER A 241 -10.52 -6.39 8.46
CA SER A 241 -9.30 -5.61 8.72
C SER A 241 -9.40 -4.12 8.38
N GLU A 242 -10.47 -3.46 8.82
CA GLU A 242 -10.77 -2.09 8.38
C GLU A 242 -10.19 -0.98 9.27
N PRO A 243 -9.58 0.06 8.66
CA PRO A 243 -9.38 0.24 7.22
C PRO A 243 -8.32 -0.70 6.62
N ALA A 244 -8.60 -1.29 5.45
CA ALA A 244 -7.69 -2.21 4.77
C ALA A 244 -6.28 -1.64 4.66
N ARG A 245 -5.29 -2.39 5.11
CA ARG A 245 -3.88 -1.94 5.17
C ARG A 245 -3.04 -2.62 4.11
N ARG A 246 -2.08 -1.88 3.55
CA ARG A 246 -1.04 -2.41 2.67
C ARG A 246 0.19 -2.77 3.47
N VAL A 247 0.93 -3.75 2.98
CA VAL A 247 2.17 -4.21 3.61
C VAL A 247 3.27 -3.16 3.45
N LEU A 248 4.04 -2.98 4.53
CA LEU A 248 5.31 -2.28 4.58
C LEU A 248 6.39 -3.23 5.12
N ARG A 249 7.58 -3.20 4.53
CA ARG A 249 8.70 -4.09 4.89
C ARG A 249 10.00 -3.32 5.11
N GLY A 250 10.96 -3.95 5.78
CA GLY A 250 12.35 -3.48 5.89
C GLY A 250 12.68 -2.66 7.14
N GLY A 251 11.72 -2.12 7.88
CA GLY A 251 12.00 -1.22 9.01
C GLY A 251 12.45 0.18 8.54
N SER A 252 12.76 1.08 9.47
CA SER A 252 13.11 2.46 9.11
C SER A 252 14.09 3.09 10.10
N TRP A 253 14.61 4.27 9.75
CA TRP A 253 15.45 5.11 10.60
C TRP A 253 14.79 5.47 11.94
N LEU A 254 13.46 5.35 12.03
CA LEU A 254 12.70 5.69 13.24
C LEU A 254 12.45 4.48 14.16
N LYS A 255 12.78 3.26 13.72
CA LYS A 255 12.49 2.02 14.46
C LYS A 255 13.75 1.35 14.98
N ASP A 256 13.58 0.50 15.98
CA ASP A 256 14.63 -0.39 16.46
C ASP A 256 15.01 -1.44 15.42
N PRO A 257 16.26 -1.96 15.43
CA PRO A 257 16.73 -2.92 14.44
C PRO A 257 15.85 -4.17 14.30
N ALA A 258 15.14 -4.59 15.35
CA ALA A 258 14.18 -5.69 15.32
C ALA A 258 13.10 -5.55 14.24
N ARG A 259 12.72 -4.31 13.90
CA ARG A 259 11.77 -4.01 12.82
C ARG A 259 12.37 -4.13 11.42
N GLY A 260 13.69 -4.26 11.32
CA GLY A 260 14.42 -4.51 10.08
C GLY A 260 14.77 -5.98 9.83
N ARG A 261 14.34 -6.92 10.69
CA ARG A 261 14.47 -8.35 10.38
C ARG A 261 13.80 -8.65 9.04
N SER A 262 14.35 -9.58 8.26
CA SER A 262 13.82 -10.00 6.97
C SER A 262 12.36 -10.45 7.08
N ALA A 263 11.99 -11.12 8.18
CA ALA A 263 10.63 -11.56 8.44
C ALA A 263 9.71 -10.47 9.01
N ALA A 264 10.22 -9.38 9.61
CA ALA A 264 9.42 -8.39 10.34
C ALA A 264 8.46 -7.61 9.45
N ARG A 265 7.15 -7.80 9.66
CA ARG A 265 6.10 -7.22 8.82
C ARG A 265 5.58 -5.93 9.45
N TYR A 266 5.14 -5.00 8.63
CA TYR A 266 4.41 -3.83 9.07
C TYR A 266 3.29 -3.50 8.08
N ARG A 267 2.42 -2.58 8.47
CA ARG A 267 1.24 -2.25 7.67
C ARG A 267 0.75 -0.86 7.96
N ASN A 268 0.23 -0.20 6.93
CA ASN A 268 -0.45 1.07 7.10
C ASN A 268 -1.57 1.22 6.08
N THR A 269 -2.47 2.18 6.31
CA THR A 269 -3.52 2.49 5.33
C THR A 269 -2.89 3.00 4.03
N PRO A 270 -3.49 2.73 2.85
CA PRO A 270 -2.93 3.16 1.58
C PRO A 270 -2.66 4.67 1.48
N GLY A 271 -3.47 5.49 2.16
CA GLY A 271 -3.33 6.95 2.20
C GLY A 271 -2.35 7.49 3.24
N SER A 272 -1.73 6.60 4.04
CA SER A 272 -0.71 7.01 5.02
C SER A 272 0.52 7.56 4.33
N ARG A 273 1.03 8.65 4.88
CA ARG A 273 2.21 9.38 4.42
C ARG A 273 3.04 9.76 5.63
N ASN A 274 3.90 8.85 6.05
CA ASN A 274 4.82 9.03 7.15
C ASN A 274 6.23 9.32 6.60
N ALA A 275 7.00 10.13 7.32
CA ALA A 275 8.37 10.46 6.91
C ALA A 275 9.38 9.31 7.05
N ASP A 276 8.93 8.13 7.49
CA ASP A 276 9.70 6.89 7.52
C ASP A 276 9.18 5.82 6.55
N ASN A 277 8.21 6.15 5.70
CA ASN A 277 7.70 5.30 4.62
C ASN A 277 8.19 5.80 3.26
N GLY A 278 8.69 4.89 2.44
CA GLY A 278 9.02 5.05 1.03
C GLY A 278 8.61 3.80 0.24
N PHE A 279 9.30 3.51 -0.86
CA PHE A 279 9.03 2.32 -1.68
C PHE A 279 10.22 1.98 -2.57
N ARG A 280 10.18 0.79 -3.17
CA ARG A 280 11.13 0.36 -4.20
C ARG A 280 10.38 -0.22 -5.40
N VAL A 281 11.08 -0.35 -6.51
CA VAL A 281 10.53 -0.86 -7.77
C VAL A 281 11.05 -2.27 -8.06
N VAL A 282 10.19 -3.10 -8.65
CA VAL A 282 10.59 -4.32 -9.37
C VAL A 282 10.11 -4.25 -10.82
N ALA A 283 10.78 -4.96 -11.71
CA ALA A 283 10.38 -5.14 -13.10
C ALA A 283 10.20 -6.62 -13.42
N ASP A 284 9.08 -6.95 -14.05
CA ASP A 284 8.83 -8.29 -14.56
C ASP A 284 9.73 -8.56 -15.78
N LEU A 285 10.23 -9.79 -15.90
CA LEU A 285 11.08 -10.22 -17.00
C LEU A 285 10.35 -11.16 -17.94
N GLY A 286 10.61 -11.00 -19.24
CA GLY A 286 10.00 -11.83 -20.28
C GLY A 286 8.59 -11.39 -20.73
N LEU A 287 8.06 -10.29 -20.18
CA LEU A 287 6.78 -9.71 -20.61
C LEU A 287 7.01 -8.27 -21.09
N PRO A 288 6.98 -8.00 -22.41
CA PRO A 288 6.86 -6.62 -22.88
C PRO A 288 5.54 -6.02 -22.36
N LEU A 289 5.48 -4.68 -22.24
CA LEU A 289 4.19 -4.00 -22.07
C LEU A 289 3.23 -4.49 -23.17
N LEU A 290 1.97 -4.80 -22.82
CA LEU A 290 0.92 -5.04 -23.81
C LEU A 290 1.05 -3.95 -24.89
N GLU A 291 1.24 -4.37 -26.14
CA GLU A 291 1.48 -3.47 -27.27
C GLU A 291 0.52 -2.29 -27.19
N GLN A 292 1.06 -1.07 -27.18
CA GLN A 292 0.20 0.08 -27.48
C GLN A 292 -0.38 -0.15 -28.89
N PRO A 293 -1.68 0.10 -29.12
CA PRO A 293 -2.19 0.15 -30.48
C PRO A 293 -1.29 1.11 -31.26
N ARG A 294 -0.63 0.63 -32.31
CA ARG A 294 0.17 1.47 -33.20
C ARG A 294 -0.77 2.48 -33.85
N GLY A 295 -0.96 3.62 -33.20
CA GLY A 295 -1.62 4.78 -33.76
C GLY A 295 -0.72 5.37 -34.84
N ALA A 296 -1.12 5.16 -36.09
CA ALA A 296 -0.77 5.91 -37.29
C ALA A 296 0.64 6.53 -37.36
N ARG A 297 1.49 5.95 -38.24
CA ARG A 297 2.61 6.69 -38.83
C ARG A 297 2.08 8.00 -39.44
N SER A 298 2.52 9.13 -38.91
CA SER A 298 2.43 10.41 -39.62
C SER A 298 3.31 10.31 -40.86
N THR A 299 2.68 10.11 -42.01
CA THR A 299 3.33 10.33 -43.31
C THR A 299 3.11 11.79 -43.67
N SER A 300 4.05 12.63 -43.26
CA SER A 300 4.09 14.01 -43.72
C SER A 300 5.53 14.50 -43.74
N ASP A 301 6.36 13.86 -44.57
CA ASP A 301 7.60 14.44 -45.07
C ASP A 301 7.68 14.13 -46.57
N ILE A 302 6.95 14.91 -47.36
CA ILE A 302 7.28 15.17 -48.76
C ILE A 302 7.41 16.68 -48.92
N SER A 303 8.60 17.05 -49.36
CA SER A 303 9.12 18.36 -49.71
C SER A 303 8.15 19.29 -50.43
N THR A 304 8.25 20.59 -50.12
CA THR A 304 8.33 21.60 -51.18
C THR A 304 9.08 22.84 -50.69
N GLN A 305 10.21 23.11 -51.36
CA GLN A 305 10.86 24.42 -51.36
C GLN A 305 9.93 25.44 -52.03
N GLY A 306 9.88 26.67 -51.49
CA GLY A 306 9.21 27.80 -52.12
C GLY A 306 9.65 29.12 -51.48
N ARG A 307 10.37 29.93 -52.25
CA ARG A 307 10.93 31.24 -51.93
C ARG A 307 9.88 32.30 -51.57
N GLY A 308 10.22 33.16 -50.60
CA GLY A 308 10.21 34.63 -50.68
C GLY A 308 8.88 35.39 -50.68
N VAL A 309 8.78 36.42 -49.82
CA VAL A 309 8.74 37.86 -50.18
C VAL A 309 8.27 38.69 -48.97
N GLN A 310 8.84 39.90 -48.86
CA GLN A 310 8.67 40.96 -47.87
C GLN A 310 7.22 41.47 -47.71
N GLY A 311 6.94 42.06 -46.54
CA GLY A 311 5.81 42.97 -46.32
C GLY A 311 5.95 43.71 -44.98
N ARG A 312 5.77 45.02 -44.99
CA ARG A 312 6.23 46.04 -44.04
C ARG A 312 5.02 46.84 -43.54
N GLY A 313 5.06 47.35 -42.30
CA GLY A 313 4.21 48.44 -41.77
C GLY A 313 2.88 47.97 -41.15
N GLY A 314 2.31 48.59 -40.11
CA GLY A 314 2.62 49.87 -39.46
C GLY A 314 1.79 50.04 -38.17
N GLU A 315 2.10 51.12 -37.47
CA GLU A 315 1.55 51.59 -36.19
C GLU A 315 0.05 51.94 -36.21
N SER A 316 -0.61 51.92 -35.04
CA SER A 316 -1.44 53.04 -34.58
C SER A 316 -1.87 52.93 -33.11
N ASN A 317 -1.68 54.05 -32.39
CA ASN A 317 -2.15 54.42 -31.05
C ASN A 317 -3.69 54.41 -30.88
N GLY A 318 -4.15 54.45 -29.62
CA GLY A 318 -5.43 55.09 -29.29
C GLY A 318 -6.03 54.72 -27.92
N ASP A 319 -5.97 55.67 -27.00
CA ASP A 319 -6.58 55.71 -25.65
C ASP A 319 -8.06 55.30 -25.55
N VAL A 320 -8.54 55.01 -24.33
CA VAL A 320 -9.57 55.82 -23.65
C VAL A 320 -9.84 55.34 -22.21
N LEU A 321 -9.83 56.34 -21.34
CA LEU A 321 -10.20 56.42 -19.93
C LEU A 321 -11.72 56.18 -19.70
N HIS A 322 -12.12 55.51 -18.62
CA HIS A 322 -13.05 56.10 -17.64
C HIS A 322 -13.28 55.23 -16.40
N LYS A 323 -13.16 55.89 -15.24
CA LYS A 323 -13.67 55.54 -13.92
C LYS A 323 -14.98 56.33 -13.71
N PRO A 324 -15.85 55.93 -12.76
CA PRO A 324 -15.94 56.77 -11.56
C PRO A 324 -16.10 56.01 -10.23
N LYS A 325 -15.69 56.69 -9.16
CA LYS A 325 -16.01 56.45 -7.73
C LYS A 325 -17.37 57.07 -7.39
N THR A 326 -18.00 56.62 -6.30
CA THR A 326 -18.45 57.50 -5.19
C THR A 326 -18.58 56.74 -3.87
N ASP A 327 -18.14 57.44 -2.81
CA ASP A 327 -18.21 57.18 -1.37
C ASP A 327 -19.63 57.29 -0.78
N THR A 328 -19.80 56.80 0.46
CA THR A 328 -20.42 57.43 1.67
C THR A 328 -20.61 56.28 2.69
N GLY A 329 -20.16 56.25 3.96
CA GLY A 329 -19.75 57.28 4.92
C GLY A 329 -20.74 57.30 6.09
N SER A 330 -20.40 56.72 7.26
CA SER A 330 -20.82 57.21 8.59
C SER A 330 -20.12 56.47 9.74
N LYS A 331 -19.56 57.27 10.65
CA LYS A 331 -18.89 56.91 11.91
C LYS A 331 -19.87 57.12 13.07
N VAL A 332 -19.78 56.31 14.13
CA VAL A 332 -20.03 56.77 15.52
C VAL A 332 -19.06 56.04 16.45
N LEU A 333 -18.36 56.84 17.27
CA LEU A 333 -17.47 56.50 18.39
C LEU A 333 -18.24 56.74 19.68
N ILE A 334 -18.12 55.89 20.73
CA ILE A 334 -18.03 56.28 22.16
C ILE A 334 -17.26 55.17 22.93
N GLY A 335 -16.27 55.55 23.77
CA GLY A 335 -15.49 54.68 24.69
C GLY A 335 -16.26 54.26 25.96
N ILE A 336 -15.74 53.62 27.01
CA ILE A 336 -14.51 53.84 27.81
C ILE A 336 -14.36 52.66 28.83
N SER A 337 -13.10 52.35 29.20
CA SER A 337 -12.53 51.76 30.45
C SER A 337 -12.75 50.32 30.97
N ILE A 338 -11.63 49.58 30.96
CA ILE A 338 -10.89 48.90 32.07
C ILE A 338 -11.65 48.41 33.32
N ALA A 339 -11.58 47.10 33.58
CA ALA A 339 -11.39 46.52 34.92
C ALA A 339 -10.63 45.18 34.85
N LEU A 340 -9.49 45.11 35.54
CA LEU A 340 -8.72 43.90 35.90
C LEU A 340 -9.36 43.23 37.13
N LEU A 341 -9.48 41.89 37.18
CA LEU A 341 -9.03 40.99 38.27
C LEU A 341 -9.77 39.63 38.34
N VAL A 342 -8.95 38.59 38.63
CA VAL A 342 -9.20 37.26 39.26
C VAL A 342 -9.64 36.04 38.40
N GLY A 343 -8.69 35.09 38.23
CA GLY A 343 -8.88 33.66 38.59
C GLY A 343 -9.50 32.65 37.59
N VAL A 344 -8.66 32.01 36.76
CA VAL A 344 -8.59 30.57 36.37
C VAL A 344 -9.89 29.70 36.33
N PRO A 345 -10.15 28.84 35.30
CA PRO A 345 -10.29 29.07 33.87
C PRO A 345 -11.65 28.54 33.34
N LEU A 346 -12.51 29.39 32.78
CA LEU A 346 -13.77 28.98 32.15
C LEU A 346 -13.57 28.37 30.73
N PHE A 347 -12.41 27.76 30.47
CA PHE A 347 -12.04 27.20 29.16
C PHE A 347 -12.42 25.71 29.01
N LEU A 348 -12.88 25.07 30.09
CA LEU A 348 -13.28 23.66 30.08
C LEU A 348 -14.78 23.42 29.85
N VAL A 349 -15.63 24.47 29.82
CA VAL A 349 -17.09 24.30 29.69
C VAL A 349 -17.63 24.71 28.31
N THR A 350 -16.87 25.48 27.51
CA THR A 350 -17.29 25.83 26.14
C THR A 350 -16.81 24.83 25.08
N ILE A 351 -15.79 24.00 25.38
CA ILE A 351 -15.29 22.96 24.47
C ILE A 351 -16.08 21.65 24.60
N VAL A 352 -16.88 21.47 25.66
CA VAL A 352 -17.69 20.26 25.86
C VAL A 352 -19.09 20.38 25.22
N LEU A 353 -19.49 21.55 24.72
CA LEU A 353 -20.79 21.77 24.06
C LEU A 353 -20.72 22.16 22.57
N ILE A 354 -19.51 22.28 21.98
CA ILE A 354 -19.31 22.43 20.54
C ILE A 354 -18.32 21.35 20.09
N GLY A 355 -18.82 20.12 19.92
CA GLY A 355 -17.98 18.98 19.57
C GLY A 355 -18.69 17.64 19.48
N ILE A 356 -19.95 17.53 19.93
CA ILE A 356 -20.85 16.46 19.46
C ILE A 356 -21.28 16.84 18.05
N ASN A 357 -20.32 16.78 17.12
CA ASN A 357 -20.62 16.82 15.70
C ASN A 357 -21.35 15.50 15.43
N ARG A 358 -22.68 15.54 15.35
CA ARG A 358 -23.45 14.46 14.72
C ARG A 358 -22.88 14.31 13.31
N ARG A 359 -21.88 13.43 13.14
CA ARG A 359 -21.28 13.13 11.83
C ARG A 359 -22.44 12.76 10.93
N LYS A 360 -22.80 13.63 9.98
CA LYS A 360 -23.87 13.37 9.03
C LYS A 360 -23.46 12.12 8.26
N LYS A 361 -24.07 10.99 8.59
CA LYS A 361 -23.97 9.76 7.80
C LYS A 361 -24.83 9.97 6.57
N PHE A 362 -24.21 9.94 5.40
CA PHE A 362 -24.96 9.97 4.15
C PHE A 362 -25.23 8.52 3.76
N ALA A 363 -26.51 8.14 3.77
CA ALA A 363 -26.98 6.81 3.42
C ALA A 363 -27.86 6.88 2.16
N ALA A 364 -27.62 5.98 1.22
CA ALA A 364 -28.50 5.76 0.08
C ALA A 364 -28.97 4.30 0.13
N GLN A 365 -30.28 4.10 0.01
CA GLN A 365 -30.90 2.78 -0.12
C GLN A 365 -31.18 2.55 -1.61
N LEU A 366 -30.53 1.56 -2.20
CA LEU A 366 -30.68 1.18 -3.61
C LEU A 366 -31.18 -0.27 -3.71
N PRO A 367 -31.80 -0.68 -4.84
CA PRO A 367 -32.39 -2.01 -4.99
C PRO A 367 -31.31 -3.11 -4.91
N GLY A 368 -31.53 -4.09 -4.04
CA GLY A 368 -30.55 -5.12 -3.68
C GLY A 368 -29.99 -4.85 -2.28
N ASN A 369 -29.85 -5.89 -1.46
CA ASN A 369 -29.59 -5.81 0.00
C ASN A 369 -28.22 -5.21 0.41
N LEU A 370 -27.55 -4.46 -0.47
CA LEU A 370 -26.25 -3.83 -0.23
C LEU A 370 -26.42 -2.32 0.00
N GLN A 371 -26.49 -1.90 1.26
CA GLN A 371 -26.43 -0.49 1.61
C GLN A 371 -24.98 -0.04 1.69
N VAL A 372 -24.66 1.13 1.14
CA VAL A 372 -23.34 1.76 1.30
C VAL A 372 -23.54 3.09 2.02
N THR A 373 -22.74 3.33 3.05
CA THR A 373 -22.74 4.58 3.82
C THR A 373 -21.42 5.29 3.65
N ALA A 374 -21.45 6.62 3.59
CA ALA A 374 -20.26 7.44 3.50
C ALA A 374 -20.05 8.24 4.79
N THR A 375 -18.84 8.18 5.35
CA THR A 375 -18.43 8.94 6.53
C THR A 375 -17.30 9.90 6.18
N PRO A 376 -17.52 11.23 6.19
CA PRO A 376 -16.48 12.22 5.94
C PRO A 376 -15.27 12.10 6.87
N ALA A 377 -14.11 12.44 6.34
CA ALA A 377 -12.84 12.62 7.03
C ALA A 377 -12.15 13.89 6.51
N ALA A 378 -11.03 14.28 7.14
CA ALA A 378 -10.34 15.54 6.82
C ALA A 378 -9.99 15.70 5.33
N ASP A 379 -9.55 14.64 4.66
CA ASP A 379 -9.10 14.69 3.26
C ASP A 379 -9.91 13.78 2.31
N GLY A 380 -11.09 13.35 2.73
CA GLY A 380 -11.80 12.29 2.03
C GLY A 380 -13.00 11.77 2.79
N PHE A 381 -13.41 10.55 2.49
CA PHE A 381 -14.46 9.86 3.21
C PHE A 381 -14.31 8.35 3.16
N TRP A 382 -14.84 7.69 4.17
CA TRP A 382 -14.91 6.23 4.26
C TRP A 382 -16.24 5.74 3.69
N LEU A 383 -16.21 4.73 2.83
CA LEU A 383 -17.39 4.02 2.32
C LEU A 383 -17.54 2.67 3.01
N ARG A 384 -18.61 2.47 3.77
CA ARG A 384 -18.93 1.21 4.44
C ARG A 384 -20.12 0.53 3.77
N ALA A 385 -19.97 -0.73 3.37
CA ALA A 385 -21.09 -1.55 2.88
C ALA A 385 -21.72 -2.41 3.99
N SER A 386 -23.03 -2.66 3.93
CA SER A 386 -23.80 -3.43 4.92
C SER A 386 -23.78 -4.95 4.70
N GLY A 387 -23.06 -5.43 3.68
CA GLY A 387 -23.03 -6.85 3.29
C GLY A 387 -21.87 -7.17 2.34
N PRO A 388 -21.77 -8.40 1.81
CA PRO A 388 -20.73 -8.80 0.87
C PRO A 388 -20.74 -7.88 -0.36
N SER A 389 -19.67 -7.10 -0.50
CA SER A 389 -19.58 -6.02 -1.49
C SER A 389 -18.31 -6.10 -2.33
N GLU A 390 -17.56 -7.19 -2.20
CA GLU A 390 -16.25 -7.32 -2.84
C GLU A 390 -16.42 -7.23 -4.35
N GLY A 391 -15.64 -6.34 -4.97
CA GLY A 391 -15.72 -6.06 -6.40
C GLY A 391 -16.93 -5.23 -6.83
N ALA A 392 -17.83 -4.85 -5.91
CA ALA A 392 -18.93 -3.94 -6.22
C ALA A 392 -18.38 -2.54 -6.47
N ARG A 393 -18.84 -1.87 -7.52
CA ARG A 393 -18.42 -0.52 -7.89
C ARG A 393 -19.39 0.50 -7.35
N VAL A 394 -18.91 1.40 -6.49
CA VAL A 394 -19.66 2.54 -5.96
C VAL A 394 -19.35 3.76 -6.80
N HIS A 395 -20.34 4.21 -7.54
CA HIS A 395 -20.33 5.51 -8.19
C HIS A 395 -20.75 6.53 -7.13
N TYR A 396 -19.87 7.47 -6.83
CA TYR A 396 -20.14 8.54 -5.87
C TYR A 396 -20.01 9.90 -6.53
N GLN A 397 -20.68 10.87 -5.94
CA GLN A 397 -20.44 12.27 -6.12
C GLN A 397 -20.20 12.90 -4.76
N CYS A 398 -19.21 13.77 -4.64
CA CYS A 398 -19.02 14.57 -3.44
C CYS A 398 -18.63 15.99 -3.80
N ARG A 399 -18.67 16.88 -2.81
CA ARG A 399 -18.28 18.27 -2.97
C ARG A 399 -17.20 18.62 -1.95
N VAL A 400 -16.04 19.05 -2.45
CA VAL A 400 -14.94 19.57 -1.62
C VAL A 400 -14.81 21.05 -1.91
N GLY A 401 -15.23 21.89 -0.96
CA GLY A 401 -15.47 23.31 -1.23
C GLY A 401 -16.49 23.49 -2.37
N ASN A 402 -16.12 24.26 -3.41
CA ASN A 402 -16.95 24.45 -4.60
C ASN A 402 -16.76 23.39 -5.69
N ASN A 403 -15.78 22.49 -5.53
CA ASN A 403 -15.42 21.52 -6.56
C ASN A 403 -16.28 20.25 -6.45
N PRO A 404 -17.12 19.94 -7.45
CA PRO A 404 -17.79 18.65 -7.53
C PRO A 404 -16.79 17.58 -7.98
N ILE A 405 -16.74 16.46 -7.26
CA ILE A 405 -15.95 15.27 -7.62
C ILE A 405 -16.93 14.13 -7.85
N ALA A 406 -16.85 13.50 -9.02
CA ALA A 406 -17.62 12.30 -9.34
C ALA A 406 -16.65 11.19 -9.78
N ASN A 407 -16.71 10.02 -9.16
CA ASN A 407 -15.87 8.90 -9.56
C ASN A 407 -16.48 7.56 -9.17
N VAL A 408 -15.81 6.49 -9.58
CA VAL A 408 -16.13 5.11 -9.22
C VAL A 408 -15.03 4.58 -8.32
N VAL A 409 -15.42 3.93 -7.24
CA VAL A 409 -14.51 3.19 -6.38
C VAL A 409 -15.01 1.76 -6.26
N THR A 410 -14.11 0.81 -6.48
CA THR A 410 -14.41 -0.61 -6.27
C THR A 410 -14.29 -0.90 -4.78
N LEU A 411 -15.38 -1.39 -4.20
CA LEU A 411 -15.42 -1.81 -2.82
C LEU A 411 -14.61 -3.09 -2.63
N SER A 412 -13.93 -3.10 -1.51
CA SER A 412 -13.08 -4.18 -1.04
C SER A 412 -13.84 -5.41 -0.53
N GLY A 413 -15.12 -5.28 -0.15
CA GLY A 413 -15.82 -6.33 0.60
C GLY A 413 -16.65 -5.81 1.77
N SER A 414 -16.75 -6.59 2.84
CA SER A 414 -17.55 -6.33 4.06
C SER A 414 -17.12 -5.11 4.91
N LEU A 415 -16.56 -4.08 4.28
CA LEU A 415 -15.46 -3.27 4.81
C LEU A 415 -15.42 -1.80 4.30
N ASP A 416 -14.62 -0.92 4.93
CA ASP A 416 -14.59 0.55 4.77
C ASP A 416 -13.55 1.04 3.75
N THR A 417 -13.98 1.38 2.54
CA THR A 417 -13.05 1.91 1.52
C THR A 417 -12.82 3.41 1.70
N PHE A 418 -11.57 3.86 1.90
CA PHE A 418 -11.27 5.31 1.88
C PHE A 418 -11.25 5.86 0.46
N VAL A 419 -11.99 6.93 0.25
CA VAL A 419 -11.96 7.74 -0.96
C VAL A 419 -11.27 9.05 -0.63
N TYR A 420 -10.10 9.26 -1.22
CA TYR A 420 -9.38 10.52 -1.13
C TYR A 420 -10.01 11.57 -2.05
N THR A 421 -10.32 12.75 -1.50
CA THR A 421 -10.96 13.85 -2.24
C THR A 421 -10.17 15.16 -2.19
N GLY A 422 -9.03 15.18 -1.50
CA GLY A 422 -8.20 16.39 -1.38
C GLY A 422 -8.70 17.41 -0.34
N GLY A 423 -9.69 17.05 0.46
CA GLY A 423 -10.23 17.91 1.51
C GLY A 423 -11.57 17.40 2.02
N PHE A 424 -12.11 18.06 3.06
CA PHE A 424 -13.31 17.59 3.74
C PHE A 424 -14.52 17.64 2.81
N PRO A 425 -15.15 16.50 2.49
CA PRO A 425 -16.33 16.48 1.64
C PRO A 425 -17.56 16.95 2.42
N SER A 426 -18.13 18.08 2.02
CA SER A 426 -19.31 18.69 2.68
C SER A 426 -20.63 17.99 2.30
N GLN A 427 -20.63 17.31 1.15
CA GLN A 427 -21.72 16.49 0.65
C GLN A 427 -21.13 15.24 0.04
N ILE A 428 -21.67 14.07 0.39
CA ILE A 428 -21.33 12.81 -0.26
C ILE A 428 -22.64 12.15 -0.66
N VAL A 429 -22.77 11.83 -1.95
CA VAL A 429 -23.92 11.21 -2.56
C VAL A 429 -23.44 9.95 -3.26
N ILE A 430 -23.89 8.79 -2.78
CA ILE A 430 -23.70 7.54 -3.49
C ILE A 430 -24.77 7.49 -4.59
N ARG A 431 -24.34 7.52 -5.85
CA ARG A 431 -25.21 7.59 -7.03
C ARG A 431 -25.68 6.21 -7.47
N GLN A 432 -24.77 5.25 -7.46
CA GLN A 432 -25.05 3.89 -7.90
C GLN A 432 -24.08 2.93 -7.20
N VAL A 433 -24.58 1.75 -6.87
CA VAL A 433 -23.76 0.61 -6.45
C VAL A 433 -23.99 -0.49 -7.46
N VAL A 434 -22.95 -0.89 -8.16
CA VAL A 434 -22.97 -1.98 -9.16
C VAL A 434 -22.35 -3.21 -8.51
N PRO A 435 -23.08 -4.30 -8.26
CA PRO A 435 -22.50 -5.53 -7.70
C PRO A 435 -21.37 -6.08 -8.58
N ALA A 436 -20.44 -6.84 -7.99
CA ALA A 436 -19.47 -7.60 -8.77
C ALA A 436 -20.20 -8.58 -9.70
N ALA A 437 -19.70 -8.74 -10.92
CA ALA A 437 -20.19 -9.77 -11.81
C ALA A 437 -20.00 -11.14 -11.14
N ARG A 438 -21.09 -11.87 -10.88
CA ARG A 438 -20.97 -13.27 -10.51
C ARG A 438 -20.28 -13.99 -11.67
N PRO A 439 -19.24 -14.82 -11.43
CA PRO A 439 -18.78 -15.71 -12.47
C PRO A 439 -19.99 -16.52 -12.94
N ALA A 440 -20.21 -16.57 -14.25
CA ALA A 440 -21.24 -17.42 -14.81
C ALA A 440 -20.98 -18.83 -14.28
N SER A 441 -21.87 -19.35 -13.44
CA SER A 441 -21.89 -20.77 -13.13
C SER A 441 -21.99 -21.46 -14.48
N SER A 442 -20.97 -22.23 -14.84
CA SER A 442 -20.99 -23.13 -15.99
C SER A 442 -22.08 -24.15 -15.74
N TRP A 443 -23.31 -23.79 -16.09
CA TRP A 443 -24.41 -24.71 -16.23
C TRP A 443 -24.08 -25.52 -17.47
N SER A 444 -23.53 -26.71 -17.25
CA SER A 444 -23.40 -27.73 -18.29
C SER A 444 -24.82 -28.11 -18.70
N GLY A 445 -25.34 -27.40 -19.69
CA GLY A 445 -26.55 -27.77 -20.41
C GLY A 445 -26.33 -29.14 -21.03
N GLY A 446 -26.90 -30.18 -20.41
CA GLY A 446 -27.10 -31.46 -21.06
C GLY A 446 -28.09 -31.24 -22.20
N GLY A 447 -27.57 -31.23 -23.42
CA GLY A 447 -28.37 -31.26 -24.64
C GLY A 447 -29.13 -32.58 -24.72
N GLY A 448 -30.44 -32.53 -24.47
CA GLY A 448 -31.36 -33.58 -24.87
C GLY A 448 -32.04 -33.18 -26.18
N SER A 449 -31.89 -34.00 -27.21
CA SER A 449 -32.75 -34.03 -28.40
C SER A 449 -33.25 -35.46 -28.61
N PRO A 450 -34.39 -35.65 -29.29
CA PRO A 450 -35.40 -36.61 -28.87
C PRO A 450 -35.42 -37.92 -29.69
N GLY A 451 -35.85 -38.98 -29.04
CA GLY A 451 -36.17 -40.29 -29.61
C GLY A 451 -36.21 -41.29 -28.46
N GLY A 452 -37.15 -42.21 -28.29
CA GLY A 452 -38.25 -42.70 -29.09
C GLY A 452 -38.53 -44.10 -28.53
N SER A 453 -39.80 -44.41 -28.26
CA SER A 453 -40.38 -45.77 -28.22
C SER A 453 -39.69 -46.88 -27.38
N GLY A 454 -40.37 -47.24 -26.28
CA GLY A 454 -40.81 -48.62 -25.97
C GLY A 454 -39.77 -49.70 -25.61
N TYR A 455 -39.93 -50.32 -24.44
CA TYR A 455 -40.28 -51.75 -24.29
C TYR A 455 -40.34 -52.16 -22.81
N ARG A 456 -41.30 -53.04 -22.51
CA ARG A 456 -41.54 -53.72 -21.22
C ARG A 456 -40.45 -54.75 -20.90
N GLY A 457 -40.24 -55.05 -19.62
CA GLY A 457 -39.54 -56.26 -19.20
C GLY A 457 -39.36 -56.40 -17.69
N SER A 458 -40.36 -56.96 -17.02
CA SER A 458 -40.32 -57.49 -15.66
C SER A 458 -39.49 -58.78 -15.56
N GLY A 459 -38.74 -58.98 -14.47
CA GLY A 459 -38.06 -60.25 -14.17
C GLY A 459 -37.60 -60.33 -12.71
N HIS A 460 -38.13 -61.30 -11.99
CA HIS A 460 -37.96 -61.62 -10.56
C HIS A 460 -36.67 -62.42 -10.24
N ALA A 461 -36.28 -62.35 -8.95
CA ALA A 461 -35.70 -63.41 -8.09
C ALA A 461 -34.31 -63.99 -8.47
N SER A 462 -33.41 -64.47 -7.60
CA SER A 462 -33.30 -64.66 -6.14
C SER A 462 -31.94 -65.36 -5.90
N SER A 463 -31.21 -65.02 -4.82
CA SER A 463 -30.57 -65.96 -3.85
C SER A 463 -29.41 -65.31 -3.07
N GLY A 464 -29.40 -65.52 -1.74
CA GLY A 464 -28.28 -65.25 -0.83
C GLY A 464 -27.15 -66.29 -1.00
N ASN A 465 -26.01 -66.24 -0.29
CA ASN A 465 -25.76 -65.81 1.09
C ASN A 465 -24.23 -65.68 1.35
N ALA A 466 -23.87 -64.93 2.42
CA ALA A 466 -22.68 -65.03 3.29
C ALA A 466 -21.25 -64.68 2.72
N ASP A 467 -20.34 -63.94 3.38
CA ASP A 467 -20.22 -63.44 4.77
C ASP A 467 -19.21 -62.28 4.91
N ALA A 468 -19.49 -61.39 5.88
CA ALA A 468 -18.67 -60.64 6.86
C ALA A 468 -17.30 -60.00 6.44
N TYR A 469 -16.94 -58.77 6.82
CA TYR A 469 -17.07 -58.12 8.14
C TYR A 469 -17.30 -56.58 8.04
N ALA A 470 -18.17 -56.12 8.94
CA ALA A 470 -18.54 -54.74 9.28
C ALA A 470 -17.48 -54.10 10.23
N THR A 471 -17.47 -52.83 10.65
CA THR A 471 -18.47 -51.77 10.95
C THR A 471 -17.68 -50.44 11.04
N SER A 472 -18.00 -49.36 10.32
CA SER A 472 -18.89 -48.23 10.69
C SER A 472 -18.69 -47.64 12.10
N ALA A 473 -18.23 -46.38 12.19
CA ALA A 473 -19.01 -45.19 12.60
C ALA A 473 -19.20 -45.06 14.13
N ALA A 474 -19.35 -43.92 14.78
CA ALA A 474 -19.14 -42.49 14.57
C ALA A 474 -19.51 -41.81 15.91
N TRP A 475 -19.17 -40.52 16.06
CA TRP A 475 -19.72 -39.55 17.04
C TRP A 475 -19.33 -39.63 18.52
N GLY A 476 -19.10 -38.44 19.11
CA GLY A 476 -19.36 -38.18 20.52
C GLY A 476 -18.34 -37.29 21.23
N ALA A 477 -18.62 -35.98 21.28
CA ALA A 477 -17.94 -35.02 22.15
C ALA A 477 -18.27 -35.25 23.63
N THR A 478 -17.35 -34.94 24.56
CA THR A 478 -17.48 -33.89 25.62
C THR A 478 -16.35 -33.97 26.68
N GLN A 479 -16.16 -32.82 27.32
CA GLN A 479 -15.34 -32.46 28.51
C GLN A 479 -15.31 -33.55 29.61
N GLN A 480 -14.32 -33.68 30.49
CA GLN A 480 -13.72 -32.78 31.49
C GLN A 480 -12.54 -33.59 32.08
N ASP A 481 -11.38 -33.03 32.41
CA ASP A 481 -11.03 -32.81 33.83
C ASP A 481 -9.71 -32.04 33.95
N ALA A 482 -9.71 -31.13 34.91
CA ALA A 482 -8.57 -30.39 35.42
C ALA A 482 -7.83 -31.21 36.49
N TRP A 483 -6.52 -31.00 36.66
CA TRP A 483 -5.90 -30.50 37.92
C TRP A 483 -4.36 -30.48 37.85
N ASN A 484 -3.81 -29.29 38.19
CA ASN A 484 -2.67 -28.96 39.08
C ASN A 484 -1.36 -29.76 39.01
N SER A 485 -0.15 -29.21 39.19
CA SER A 485 0.39 -27.89 39.54
C SER A 485 1.93 -28.04 39.40
N SER A 486 2.73 -27.02 39.07
CA SER A 486 3.35 -26.16 40.09
C SER A 486 4.28 -25.15 39.42
N SER A 487 4.27 -23.95 40.01
CA SER A 487 5.06 -22.76 39.72
C SER A 487 6.52 -22.90 40.13
N ASN A 488 7.44 -22.32 39.35
CA ASN A 488 8.50 -21.52 39.94
C ASN A 488 8.93 -20.37 39.03
N THR A 489 9.01 -19.19 39.64
CA THR A 489 9.18 -17.86 39.10
C THR A 489 10.64 -17.54 38.77
N SER A 490 10.89 -16.90 37.62
CA SER A 490 11.97 -15.91 37.51
C SER A 490 11.50 -14.76 36.61
N SER A 491 11.67 -13.56 37.15
CA SER A 491 11.25 -12.26 36.63
C SER A 491 12.05 -11.87 35.39
N SER A 492 11.36 -11.58 34.29
CA SER A 492 11.86 -10.67 33.27
C SER A 492 10.73 -9.73 32.86
N SER A 493 11.04 -8.44 32.94
CA SER A 493 10.15 -7.30 32.75
C SER A 493 9.50 -7.30 31.37
N SER A 494 8.21 -7.65 31.33
CA SER A 494 7.33 -7.34 30.21
C SER A 494 6.87 -5.89 30.33
N GLU A 495 7.47 -4.99 29.57
CA GLU A 495 6.83 -3.69 29.29
C GLU A 495 5.76 -3.88 28.21
N PRO A 496 4.50 -3.50 28.48
CA PRO A 496 3.43 -3.53 27.50
C PRO A 496 3.47 -2.26 26.63
N PHE A 497 3.35 -2.47 25.32
CA PHE A 497 2.60 -1.61 24.38
C PHE A 497 2.54 -0.09 24.73
N ALA A 498 3.61 0.64 24.42
CA ALA A 498 3.47 2.05 24.07
C ALA A 498 2.97 2.15 22.62
N GLY A 499 1.68 1.84 22.44
CA GLY A 499 0.95 2.17 21.24
C GLY A 499 0.92 3.69 21.10
N TYR A 500 1.62 4.22 20.10
CA TYR A 500 1.33 5.59 19.66
C TYR A 500 -0.08 5.60 19.05
N PRO A 501 -0.93 6.57 19.40
CA PRO A 501 -2.31 6.59 18.96
C PRO A 501 -2.35 6.75 17.43
N SER A 502 -2.94 5.78 16.75
CA SER A 502 -3.63 6.08 15.50
C SER A 502 -4.66 7.14 15.82
N ALA A 503 -4.53 8.32 15.20
CA ALA A 503 -5.49 9.40 15.34
C ALA A 503 -6.90 8.90 15.04
N TYR A 504 -7.67 8.64 16.10
CA TYR A 504 -9.08 8.96 16.31
C TYR A 504 -9.41 8.84 17.79
#